data_AF-V9W9C1-F1
#
_entry.id   AF-V9W9C1-F1
#
_cell.length_a   1.000
_cell.length_b   1.000
_cell.length_c   1.000
_cell.angle_alpha   90.00
_cell.angle_beta   90.00
_cell.angle_gamma   90.00
#
_symmetry.space_group_name_H-M   'P 1'
#
loop_
_entity.id
_entity.type
_entity.pdbx_description
1 polymer ?
#
loop_
_entity_poly.entity_id
_entity_poly.type
_entity_poly.pdbx_seq_one_letter_code
_entity_poly.pdbx_strand_id
1 'polypeptide(L)'
;MGSTQSDEYIKGIVKKYLIYATEYLSNDLLAFKGEERLVGERLFERLTVRLTELFFDVRYCPRNYCKCSPEYRFKSFIEQHYEELKKYDRTYADELIQLAVKLAFIYG
;
A
#
# COMPACT_ATOMS: atom_id res chain seq x y z
N MET A 1 -3.50 -13.42 -24.06
CA MET A 1 -3.11 -12.04 -24.46
C MET A 1 -4.12 -11.02 -23.92
N GLY A 2 -4.37 -10.98 -22.61
CA GLY A 2 -5.34 -10.07 -21.98
C GLY A 2 -4.82 -9.37 -20.71
N SER A 3 -3.52 -9.43 -20.45
CA SER A 3 -2.89 -8.99 -19.18
C SER A 3 -2.54 -7.50 -19.14
N THR A 4 -2.25 -6.87 -20.28
CA THR A 4 -1.64 -5.52 -20.32
C THR A 4 -2.58 -4.41 -19.83
N GLN A 5 -3.86 -4.48 -20.17
CA GLN A 5 -4.84 -3.44 -19.79
C GLN A 5 -5.21 -3.50 -18.31
N SER A 6 -5.17 -4.71 -17.73
CA SER A 6 -5.37 -4.96 -16.30
C SER A 6 -4.20 -4.40 -15.48
N ASP A 7 -2.96 -4.68 -15.91
CA ASP A 7 -1.77 -4.27 -15.18
C ASP A 7 -1.58 -2.73 -15.20
N GLU A 8 -1.88 -2.08 -16.33
CA GLU A 8 -1.81 -0.62 -16.44
C GLU A 8 -2.86 0.07 -15.55
N TYR A 9 -4.07 -0.48 -15.48
CA TYR A 9 -5.11 0.00 -14.57
C TYR A 9 -4.69 -0.14 -13.09
N ILE A 10 -4.11 -1.29 -12.71
CA ILE A 10 -3.62 -1.52 -11.34
C ILE A 10 -2.50 -0.54 -11.01
N LYS A 11 -1.54 -0.33 -11.91
CA LYS A 11 -0.47 0.67 -11.73
C LYS A 11 -1.02 2.08 -11.55
N GLY A 12 -2.10 2.43 -12.26
CA GLY A 12 -2.82 3.69 -12.08
C GLY A 12 -3.37 3.85 -10.67
N ILE A 13 -4.02 2.81 -10.13
CA ILE A 13 -4.53 2.81 -8.75
C ILE A 13 -3.39 2.90 -7.73
N VAL A 14 -2.36 2.06 -7.86
CA VAL A 14 -1.22 2.06 -6.94
C VAL A 14 -0.53 3.42 -6.93
N LYS A 15 -0.39 4.08 -8.09
CA LYS A 15 0.15 5.43 -8.20
C LYS A 15 -0.70 6.46 -7.44
N LYS A 16 -2.03 6.41 -7.57
CA LYS A 16 -2.95 7.29 -6.82
C LYS A 16 -2.70 7.16 -5.32
N TYR A 17 -2.62 5.93 -4.82
CA TYR A 17 -2.41 5.68 -3.39
C TYR A 17 -1.00 6.05 -2.92
N LEU A 18 0.02 5.84 -3.77
CA LEU A 18 1.38 6.27 -3.45
C LEU A 18 1.47 7.80 -3.29
N ILE A 19 0.82 8.55 -4.19
CA ILE A 19 0.74 10.01 -4.09
C ILE A 19 0.05 10.39 -2.79
N TYR A 20 -1.12 9.80 -2.51
CA TYR A 20 -1.87 10.08 -1.28
C TYR A 20 -1.03 9.80 -0.03
N ALA A 21 -0.37 8.65 0.07
CA ALA A 21 0.47 8.31 1.22
C ALA A 21 1.62 9.31 1.41
N THR A 22 2.21 9.79 0.32
CA THR A 22 3.30 10.77 0.34
C THR A 22 2.82 12.15 0.77
N GLU A 23 1.66 12.58 0.26
CA GLU A 23 1.02 13.86 0.64
C GLU A 23 0.59 13.84 2.10
N TYR A 24 -0.04 12.76 2.55
CA TYR A 24 -0.46 12.59 3.94
C TYR A 24 0.72 12.60 4.91
N LEU A 25 1.82 11.92 4.54
CA LEU A 25 3.07 11.96 5.29
C LEU A 25 3.66 13.38 5.39
N SER A 26 3.62 14.14 4.29
CA SER A 26 4.27 15.45 4.20
C SER A 26 3.45 16.57 4.84
N ASN A 27 2.12 16.48 4.79
CA ASN A 27 1.23 17.60 5.12
C ASN A 27 0.24 17.26 6.23
N ASP A 28 -0.50 16.15 6.11
CA ASP A 28 -1.65 15.89 6.98
C ASP A 28 -1.23 15.38 8.37
N LEU A 29 -0.12 14.65 8.45
CA LEU A 29 0.41 14.20 9.74
C LEU A 29 0.88 15.35 10.65
N LEU A 30 1.09 16.55 10.11
CA LEU A 30 1.42 17.73 10.89
C LEU A 30 0.30 18.16 11.84
N ALA A 31 -0.95 17.72 11.59
CA ALA A 31 -2.09 17.98 12.47
C ALA A 31 -2.00 17.19 13.79
N PHE A 32 -1.24 16.08 13.81
CA PHE A 32 -1.07 15.22 14.98
C PHE A 32 0.13 15.66 15.84
N LYS A 33 0.14 15.28 17.13
CA LYS A 33 1.20 15.67 18.08
C LYS A 33 1.77 14.49 18.84
N GLY A 34 3.04 14.60 19.22
CA GLY A 34 3.71 13.64 20.10
C GLY A 34 3.80 12.24 19.50
N GLU A 35 3.49 11.23 20.31
CA GLU A 35 3.60 9.82 19.95
C GLU A 35 2.70 9.43 18.76
N GLU A 36 1.50 9.99 18.68
CA GLU A 36 0.56 9.69 17.60
C GLU A 36 1.14 10.09 16.23
N ARG A 37 1.73 11.28 16.15
CA ARG A 37 2.43 11.73 14.94
C ARG A 37 3.57 10.78 14.55
N LEU A 38 4.40 10.38 15.52
CA LEU A 38 5.54 9.48 15.26
C LEU A 38 5.11 8.07 14.84
N VAL A 39 3.96 7.59 15.31
CA VAL A 39 3.36 6.33 14.85
C VAL A 39 2.86 6.49 13.42
N GLY A 40 2.13 7.57 13.13
CA GLY A 40 1.62 7.88 11.79
C GLY A 40 2.75 8.02 10.77
N GLU A 41 3.82 8.76 11.10
CA GLU A 41 4.97 8.97 10.20
C GLU A 41 5.59 7.63 9.82
N ARG A 42 5.90 6.78 10.81
CA ARG A 42 6.47 5.44 10.56
C ARG A 42 5.53 4.53 9.77
N LEU A 43 4.22 4.62 10.02
CA LEU A 43 3.22 3.82 9.32
C LEU A 43 3.12 4.22 7.84
N PHE A 44 3.02 5.52 7.56
CA PHE A 44 2.90 6.04 6.20
C PHE A 44 4.22 5.97 5.42
N GLU A 45 5.38 6.09 6.07
CA GLU A 45 6.68 5.80 5.45
C GLU A 45 6.75 4.34 4.97
N ARG A 46 6.38 3.39 5.83
CA ARG A 46 6.37 1.96 5.46
C ARG A 46 5.34 1.67 4.37
N LEU A 47 4.16 2.28 4.43
CA LEU A 47 3.14 2.16 3.40
C LEU A 47 3.66 2.68 2.04
N THR A 48 4.33 3.83 2.04
CA THR A 48 4.95 4.43 0.85
C THR A 48 5.97 3.48 0.23
N VAL A 49 6.82 2.85 1.05
CA VAL A 49 7.75 1.81 0.58
C VAL A 49 7.02 0.64 -0.08
N ARG A 50 5.96 0.11 0.55
CA ARG A 50 5.20 -1.02 -0.01
C ARG A 50 4.50 -0.68 -1.32
N LEU A 51 3.91 0.51 -1.42
CA LEU A 51 3.27 1.00 -2.65
C LEU A 51 4.30 1.24 -3.76
N THR A 52 5.50 1.71 -3.42
CA THR A 52 6.62 1.85 -4.36
C THR A 52 7.08 0.49 -4.89
N GLU A 53 7.25 -0.50 -3.99
CA GLU A 53 7.60 -1.87 -4.38
C GLU A 53 6.55 -2.48 -5.33
N LEU A 54 5.26 -2.24 -5.09
CA LEU A 54 4.18 -2.64 -5.99
C LEU A 54 4.25 -1.92 -7.34
N PHE A 55 4.44 -0.60 -7.34
CA PHE A 55 4.40 0.22 -8.55
C PHE A 55 5.51 -0.16 -9.54
N PHE A 56 6.73 -0.36 -9.02
CA PHE A 56 7.91 -0.73 -9.81
C PHE A 56 8.10 -2.25 -9.95
N ASP A 57 7.17 -3.05 -9.41
CA ASP A 57 7.26 -4.51 -9.39
C ASP A 57 8.59 -5.03 -8.81
N VAL A 58 9.02 -4.46 -7.68
CA VAL A 58 10.29 -4.83 -7.02
C VAL A 58 10.16 -6.20 -6.37
N ARG A 59 10.62 -7.22 -7.09
CA ARG A 59 10.62 -8.62 -6.67
C ARG A 59 11.99 -9.04 -6.17
N TYR A 60 12.11 -9.36 -4.88
CA TYR A 60 13.32 -9.96 -4.29
C TYR A 60 13.43 -11.46 -4.60
N CYS A 61 12.32 -12.09 -4.98
CA CYS A 61 12.29 -13.45 -5.51
C CYS A 61 11.62 -13.43 -6.89
N PRO A 62 12.19 -14.07 -7.92
CA PRO A 62 11.63 -14.03 -9.28
C PRO A 62 10.29 -14.79 -9.43
N ARG A 63 9.79 -15.43 -8.37
CA ARG A 63 8.55 -16.21 -8.39
C ARG A 63 7.40 -15.43 -7.76
N ASN A 64 6.28 -15.30 -8.49
CA ASN A 64 5.13 -14.49 -8.08
C ASN A 64 4.38 -15.05 -6.84
N TYR A 65 4.46 -16.36 -6.61
CA TYR A 65 3.87 -17.03 -5.44
C TYR A 65 4.77 -17.00 -4.19
N CYS A 66 5.96 -16.42 -4.27
CA CYS A 66 6.84 -16.35 -3.12
C CYS A 66 6.28 -15.34 -2.09
N LYS A 67 6.43 -15.61 -0.78
CA LYS A 67 6.14 -14.64 0.29
C LYS A 67 6.93 -13.32 0.15
N CYS A 68 7.90 -13.27 -0.76
CA CYS A 68 8.70 -12.11 -1.10
C CYS A 68 8.13 -11.28 -2.27
N SER A 69 6.98 -11.66 -2.85
CA SER A 69 6.31 -10.87 -3.89
C SER A 69 5.80 -9.54 -3.30
N PRO A 70 5.81 -8.45 -4.08
CA PRO A 70 5.34 -7.16 -3.59
C PRO A 70 3.84 -7.19 -3.21
N GLU A 71 3.02 -7.98 -3.90
CA GLU A 71 1.58 -8.14 -3.61
C GLU A 71 1.34 -8.82 -2.27
N TYR A 72 2.05 -9.91 -1.98
CA TYR A 72 1.93 -10.60 -0.70
C TYR A 72 2.42 -9.72 0.45
N ARG A 73 3.56 -9.04 0.29
CA ARG A 73 4.12 -8.15 1.32
C ARG A 73 3.23 -6.96 1.59
N PHE A 74 2.65 -6.38 0.55
CA PHE A 74 1.65 -5.32 0.68
C PHE A 74 0.41 -5.83 1.42
N LYS A 75 -0.18 -6.95 0.99
CA LYS A 75 -1.35 -7.52 1.66
C LYS A 75 -1.09 -7.79 3.14
N SER A 76 -0.01 -8.47 3.46
CA SER A 76 0.36 -8.78 4.85
C SER A 76 0.56 -7.50 5.67
N PHE A 77 1.13 -6.44 5.09
CA PHE A 77 1.29 -5.16 5.76
C PHE A 77 -0.07 -4.49 6.04
N ILE A 78 -0.96 -4.45 5.05
CA ILE A 78 -2.28 -3.84 5.21
C ILE A 78 -3.11 -4.60 6.23
N GLU A 79 -3.12 -5.93 6.20
CA GLU A 79 -3.84 -6.76 7.19
C GLU A 79 -3.34 -6.55 8.62
N GLN A 80 -2.02 -6.38 8.80
CA GLN A 80 -1.41 -6.14 10.12
C GLN A 80 -1.72 -4.75 10.68
N HIS A 81 -1.79 -3.73 9.83
CA HIS A 81 -1.91 -2.34 10.25
C HIS A 81 -3.27 -1.70 9.93
N TYR A 82 -4.27 -2.48 9.52
CA TYR A 82 -5.56 -1.97 9.09
C TYR A 82 -6.25 -1.08 10.12
N GLU A 83 -6.28 -1.52 11.39
CA GLU A 83 -6.92 -0.74 12.47
C GLU A 83 -6.13 0.52 12.83
N GLU A 84 -4.81 0.55 12.60
CA GLU A 84 -4.02 1.78 12.76
C GLU A 84 -4.29 2.75 11.62
N LEU A 85 -4.28 2.27 10.36
CA LEU A 85 -4.58 3.09 9.19
C LEU A 85 -5.96 3.74 9.28
N LYS A 86 -6.97 3.01 9.76
CA LYS A 86 -8.33 3.54 9.96
C LYS A 86 -8.43 4.73 10.90
N LYS A 87 -7.50 4.87 11.85
CA LYS A 87 -7.47 6.01 12.77
C LYS A 87 -7.08 7.31 12.05
N TYR A 88 -6.18 7.20 11.07
CA TYR A 88 -5.71 8.33 10.27
C TYR A 88 -6.67 8.64 9.13
N ASP A 89 -7.09 7.60 8.40
CA ASP A 89 -8.08 7.71 7.33
C ASP A 89 -8.78 6.37 7.09
N ARG A 90 -10.05 6.30 7.49
CA ARG A 90 -10.88 5.12 7.31
C ARG A 90 -11.15 4.80 5.84
N THR A 91 -11.48 5.79 5.03
CA THR A 91 -11.82 5.56 3.62
C THR A 91 -10.60 5.04 2.88
N TYR A 92 -9.44 5.62 3.12
CA TYR A 92 -8.20 5.17 2.52
C TYR A 92 -7.79 3.77 2.99
N ALA A 93 -7.94 3.45 4.28
CA ALA A 93 -7.71 2.10 4.79
C ALA A 93 -8.62 1.06 4.12
N ASP A 94 -9.92 1.37 3.97
CA ASP A 94 -10.91 0.53 3.30
C ASP A 94 -10.55 0.33 1.80
N GLU A 95 -10.09 1.37 1.12
CA GLU A 95 -9.62 1.32 -0.26
C GLU A 95 -8.35 0.44 -0.41
N LEU A 96 -7.41 0.54 0.52
CA LEU A 96 -6.16 -0.24 0.52
C LEU A 96 -6.40 -1.74 0.77
N ILE A 97 -7.30 -2.09 1.70
CA ILE A 97 -7.60 -3.51 1.94
C ILE A 97 -8.32 -4.14 0.75
N GLN A 98 -9.21 -3.40 0.07
CA GLN A 98 -9.84 -3.87 -1.16
C GLN A 98 -8.81 -4.09 -2.27
N LEU A 99 -7.84 -3.17 -2.42
CA LEU A 99 -6.74 -3.36 -3.36
C LEU A 99 -5.92 -4.61 -3.00
N ALA A 100 -5.56 -4.81 -1.73
CA ALA A 100 -4.80 -5.97 -1.27
C ALA A 100 -5.51 -7.30 -1.58
N VAL A 101 -6.82 -7.38 -1.35
CA VAL A 101 -7.65 -8.54 -1.68
C VAL A 101 -7.67 -8.78 -3.19
N LYS A 102 -7.86 -7.72 -3.98
CA LYS A 102 -7.88 -7.81 -5.45
C LYS A 102 -6.54 -8.30 -6.02
N LEU A 103 -5.42 -7.77 -5.52
CA LEU A 103 -4.08 -8.21 -5.92
C LEU A 103 -3.86 -9.69 -5.58
N ALA A 104 -4.30 -10.14 -4.41
CA ALA A 104 -4.19 -11.56 -4.04
C ALA A 104 -5.04 -12.48 -4.91
N PHE A 105 -6.17 -12.02 -5.43
CA PHE A 105 -6.98 -12.79 -6.38
C PHE A 105 -6.35 -12.87 -7.78
N ILE A 106 -5.65 -11.81 -8.20
CA ILE A 106 -5.04 -11.74 -9.54
C ILE A 106 -3.70 -12.49 -9.60
N TYR A 107 -2.90 -12.41 -8.53
CA TYR A 107 -1.52 -12.89 -8.50
C TYR A 107 -1.27 -14.07 -7.54
N GLY A 108 -2.28 -14.48 -6.76
CA GLY A 108 -2.23 -15.65 -5.86
C GLY A 108 -2.75 -16.92 -6.52
#